data_AF-A0A972ESA7-F1
#
_entry.id   AF-A0A972ESA7-F1
#
_cell.length_a   1.000
_cell.length_b   1.000
_cell.length_c   1.000
_cell.angle_alpha   90.00
_cell.angle_beta   90.00
_cell.angle_gamma   90.00
#
_symmetry.space_group_name_H-M   'P 1'
#
loop_
_entity.id
_entity.type
_entity.pdbx_description
1 polymer ?
#
loop_
_entity_poly.entity_id
_entity_poly.type
_entity_poly.pdbx_seq_one_letter_code
_entity_poly.pdbx_strand_id
1 'polypeptide(L)'
;MTGKRKLTDGILNGLTYLSSGIAVIILIMVVQFILARGWGGVNIELLTKPYWSGNHTIEFPQFKTGQFDKPESLGDEIAFSSKLGIGLSDGLDAYKEHQVVVEYIDPDSPLQRGIVSTAGVDLGKERGLVEGANIVNLMLIDTQGDLVNVGAQRKSTAEDTVIAMDQVSQIRKLYFKTEGGGIRGSLIATLYL
;
A
#
# COMPACT_ATOMS: atom_id res chain seq x y z
N MET A 1 2.60 69.80 -2.45
CA MET A 1 1.86 68.73 -3.16
C MET A 1 0.48 69.24 -3.53
N THR A 2 0.16 69.33 -4.82
CA THR A 2 -1.11 69.85 -5.34
C THR A 2 -2.26 68.90 -5.01
N GLY A 3 -3.41 69.40 -4.54
CA GLY A 3 -4.53 68.58 -4.04
C GLY A 3 -5.04 67.51 -5.00
N LYS A 4 -4.94 67.75 -6.32
CA LYS A 4 -5.25 66.75 -7.36
C LYS A 4 -4.40 65.48 -7.24
N ARG A 5 -3.11 65.62 -6.93
CA ARG A 5 -2.15 64.50 -6.84
C ARG A 5 -2.44 63.61 -5.62
N LYS A 6 -2.84 64.22 -4.50
CA LYS A 6 -3.23 63.52 -3.26
C LYS A 6 -4.49 62.67 -3.44
N LEU A 7 -5.45 63.14 -4.23
CA LEU A 7 -6.68 62.40 -4.55
C LEU A 7 -6.38 61.21 -5.46
N THR A 8 -5.57 61.41 -6.51
CA THR A 8 -5.18 60.34 -7.44
C THR A 8 -4.37 59.26 -6.74
N ASP A 9 -3.41 59.63 -5.88
CA ASP A 9 -2.62 58.67 -5.09
C ASP A 9 -3.50 57.90 -4.09
N GLY A 10 -4.51 58.56 -3.49
CA GLY A 10 -5.47 57.91 -2.61
C GLY A 10 -6.34 56.88 -3.34
N ILE A 11 -6.79 57.19 -4.55
CA ILE A 11 -7.56 56.27 -5.40
C ILE A 11 -6.70 55.08 -5.83
N LEU A 12 -5.46 55.34 -6.27
CA LEU A 12 -4.53 54.29 -6.69
C LEU A 12 -4.21 53.32 -5.54
N ASN A 13 -3.87 53.83 -4.36
CA ASN A 13 -3.64 52.99 -3.18
C ASN A 13 -4.91 52.24 -2.75
N GLY A 14 -6.08 52.88 -2.80
CA GLY A 14 -7.35 52.21 -2.55
C GLY A 14 -7.61 51.05 -3.50
N LEU A 15 -7.31 51.22 -4.79
CA LEU A 15 -7.42 50.17 -5.80
C LEU A 15 -6.45 49.01 -5.53
N THR A 16 -5.22 49.32 -5.11
CA THR A 16 -4.22 48.31 -4.73
C THR A 16 -4.70 47.48 -3.54
N TYR A 17 -5.16 48.13 -2.46
CA TYR A 17 -5.67 47.41 -1.29
C TYR A 17 -6.91 46.58 -1.60
N LEU A 18 -7.81 47.10 -2.45
CA LEU A 18 -8.99 46.36 -2.91
C LEU A 18 -8.59 45.11 -3.69
N SER A 19 -7.67 45.25 -4.65
CA SER A 19 -7.15 44.13 -5.45
C SER A 19 -6.47 43.07 -4.58
N SER A 20 -5.59 43.49 -3.66
CA SER A 20 -4.94 42.59 -2.71
C SER A 20 -5.97 41.90 -1.79
N GLY A 21 -6.99 42.62 -1.32
CA GLY A 21 -8.06 42.05 -0.50
C GLY A 21 -8.85 40.97 -1.25
N ILE A 22 -9.21 41.24 -2.51
CA ILE A 22 -9.89 40.26 -3.36
C ILE A 22 -9.02 39.01 -3.57
N ALA A 23 -7.72 39.18 -3.82
CA ALA A 23 -6.79 38.05 -3.99
C ALA A 23 -6.72 37.16 -2.74
N VAL A 24 -6.65 37.77 -1.55
CA VAL A 24 -6.65 37.03 -0.26
C VAL A 24 -7.97 36.29 -0.06
N ILE A 25 -9.11 36.94 -0.36
CA ILE A 25 -10.43 36.30 -0.26
C ILE A 25 -10.54 35.09 -1.19
N ILE A 26 -10.09 35.22 -2.44
CA ILE A 26 -10.08 34.12 -3.41
C ILE A 26 -9.21 32.97 -2.89
N LEU A 27 -8.03 33.25 -2.36
CA LEU A 27 -7.15 32.22 -1.79
C LEU A 27 -7.84 31.46 -0.65
N ILE A 28 -8.48 32.18 0.29
CA ILE A 28 -9.23 31.58 1.39
C ILE A 28 -10.37 30.71 0.85
N MET A 29 -11.13 31.20 -0.13
CA MET A 29 -12.21 30.43 -0.76
C MET A 29 -11.70 29.15 -1.43
N VAL A 30 -10.57 29.20 -2.13
CA VAL A 30 -9.96 28.01 -2.76
C VAL A 30 -9.55 26.98 -1.70
N VAL A 31 -8.89 27.42 -0.63
CA VAL A 31 -8.51 26.52 0.48
C VAL A 31 -9.75 25.90 1.13
N GLN A 32 -10.76 26.71 1.45
CA GLN A 32 -12.02 26.23 2.02
C GLN A 32 -12.73 25.24 1.08
N PHE A 33 -12.74 25.51 -0.23
CA PHE A 33 -13.34 24.64 -1.22
C PHE A 33 -12.63 23.27 -1.30
N ILE A 34 -11.30 23.29 -1.36
CA ILE A 34 -10.49 22.07 -1.38
C ILE A 34 -10.71 21.26 -0.10
N LEU A 35 -10.76 21.90 1.07
CA LEU A 35 -11.02 21.21 2.32
C LEU A 35 -12.46 20.68 2.38
N ALA A 36 -13.47 21.51 2.08
CA ALA A 36 -14.88 21.13 2.18
C ALA A 36 -15.29 20.02 1.19
N ARG A 37 -14.72 20.01 -0.02
CA ARG A 37 -15.03 19.00 -1.05
C ARG A 37 -14.02 17.87 -1.11
N GLY A 38 -12.77 18.14 -0.74
CA GLY A 38 -11.68 17.18 -0.82
C GLY A 38 -11.56 16.28 0.41
N TRP A 39 -12.04 16.70 1.59
CA TRP A 39 -11.87 15.93 2.83
C TRP A 39 -12.41 14.50 2.74
N GLY A 40 -13.55 14.30 2.08
CA GLY A 40 -14.13 12.97 1.86
C GLY A 40 -13.32 12.06 0.92
N GLY A 41 -12.40 12.63 0.14
CA GLY A 41 -11.49 11.90 -0.75
C GLY A 41 -10.04 11.87 -0.28
N VAL A 42 -9.73 12.43 0.89
CA VAL A 42 -8.37 12.37 1.46
C VAL A 42 -8.14 10.95 1.96
N ASN A 43 -7.32 10.18 1.24
CA ASN A 43 -6.82 8.92 1.75
C ASN A 43 -5.66 9.21 2.73
N ILE A 44 -5.95 9.16 4.03
CA ILE A 44 -4.96 9.37 5.10
C ILE A 44 -3.76 8.43 4.95
N GLU A 45 -3.95 7.25 4.34
CA GLU A 45 -2.86 6.31 4.09
C GLU A 45 -1.77 6.88 3.19
N LEU A 46 -2.10 7.82 2.29
CA LEU A 46 -1.09 8.52 1.49
C LEU A 46 -0.16 9.35 2.38
N LEU A 47 -0.63 9.86 3.52
CA LEU A 47 0.19 10.65 4.44
C LEU A 47 1.03 9.77 5.37
N THR A 48 0.65 8.52 5.60
CA THR A 48 1.28 7.62 6.57
C THR A 48 2.15 6.53 5.95
N LYS A 49 1.83 6.07 4.72
CA LYS A 49 2.58 5.04 3.99
C LYS A 49 3.94 5.55 3.48
N PRO A 50 4.93 4.65 3.31
CA PRO A 50 6.20 4.98 2.69
C PRO A 50 6.05 5.27 1.18
N TYR A 51 6.97 6.07 0.63
CA TYR A 51 6.97 6.42 -0.80
C TYR A 51 7.38 5.24 -1.70
N TRP A 52 8.39 4.49 -1.27
CA TRP A 52 8.95 3.39 -2.04
C TRP A 52 8.23 2.07 -1.73
N SER A 53 7.90 1.32 -2.77
CA SER A 53 7.51 -0.08 -2.64
C SER A 53 8.70 -0.93 -2.18
N GLY A 54 8.45 -1.84 -1.25
CA GLY A 54 9.47 -2.74 -0.71
C GLY A 54 9.45 -4.09 -1.42
N ASN A 55 10.56 -4.48 -2.02
CA ASN A 55 10.75 -5.83 -2.56
C ASN A 55 11.29 -6.74 -1.45
N HIS A 56 10.53 -7.76 -1.07
CA HIS A 56 10.89 -8.62 0.06
C HIS A 56 10.91 -10.08 -0.35
N THR A 57 12.02 -10.73 -0.07
CA THR A 57 12.14 -12.18 -0.16
C THR A 57 12.28 -12.73 1.24
N ILE A 58 11.37 -13.63 1.62
CA ILE A 58 11.38 -14.33 2.89
C ILE A 58 11.34 -15.85 2.68
N GLU A 59 11.95 -16.55 3.63
CA GLU A 59 12.00 -18.01 3.69
C GLU A 59 11.43 -18.46 5.04
N PHE A 60 10.95 -19.71 5.11
CA PHE A 60 10.29 -20.23 6.31
C PHE A 60 11.01 -21.50 6.80
N PRO A 61 12.11 -21.37 7.56
CA PRO A 61 12.89 -22.53 8.01
C PRO A 61 12.11 -23.45 8.94
N GLN A 62 11.18 -22.90 9.74
CA GLN A 62 10.30 -23.65 10.63
C GLN A 62 8.85 -23.49 10.19
N PHE A 63 8.53 -24.02 9.01
CA PHE A 63 7.19 -23.99 8.46
C PHE A 63 6.31 -25.06 9.11
N LYS A 64 5.16 -24.63 9.66
CA LYS A 64 4.09 -25.52 10.14
C LYS A 64 2.76 -24.97 9.68
N THR A 65 1.96 -25.84 9.09
CA THR A 65 0.60 -25.50 8.66
C THR A 65 -0.35 -25.43 9.85
N GLY A 66 -1.42 -24.66 9.71
CA GLY A 66 -2.48 -24.55 10.70
C GLY A 66 -3.83 -24.95 10.12
N GLN A 67 -4.88 -24.62 10.86
CA GLN A 67 -6.26 -24.66 10.41
C GLN A 67 -6.91 -23.36 10.85
N PHE A 68 -7.44 -22.62 9.88
CA PHE A 68 -8.00 -21.29 10.06
C PHE A 68 -9.36 -21.25 9.40
N ASP A 69 -10.29 -20.53 10.02
CA ASP A 69 -11.62 -20.30 9.46
C ASP A 69 -11.63 -18.98 8.68
N LYS A 70 -12.34 -18.95 7.56
CA LYS A 70 -12.51 -17.72 6.78
C LYS A 70 -13.29 -16.71 7.64
N PRO A 71 -12.77 -15.50 7.91
CA PRO A 71 -13.51 -14.49 8.65
C PRO A 71 -14.82 -14.12 7.93
N GLU A 72 -15.92 -13.97 8.67
CA GLU A 72 -17.22 -13.55 8.09
C GLU A 72 -17.15 -12.16 7.42
N SER A 73 -16.18 -11.34 7.81
CA SER A 73 -15.93 -10.02 7.23
C SER A 73 -15.29 -10.06 5.84
N LEU A 74 -14.76 -11.22 5.40
CA LEU A 74 -14.21 -11.37 4.04
C LEU A 74 -15.34 -11.63 3.04
N GLY A 75 -15.36 -10.86 1.96
CA GLY A 75 -16.27 -11.09 0.83
C GLY A 75 -16.09 -12.47 0.19
N ASP A 76 -17.14 -12.95 -0.48
CA ASP A 76 -17.17 -14.27 -1.14
C ASP A 76 -16.17 -14.33 -2.31
N GLU A 77 -15.87 -13.19 -2.93
CA GLU A 77 -14.91 -13.02 -4.01
C GLU A 77 -13.44 -13.22 -3.58
N ILE A 78 -13.16 -13.22 -2.28
CA ILE A 78 -11.80 -13.40 -1.75
C ILE A 78 -11.53 -14.89 -1.58
N ALA A 79 -10.56 -15.40 -2.34
CA ALA A 79 -10.07 -16.77 -2.21
C ALA A 79 -9.31 -16.92 -0.89
N PHE A 80 -9.62 -17.94 -0.10
CA PHE A 80 -9.05 -18.10 1.25
C PHE A 80 -8.41 -19.48 1.44
N SER A 81 -7.14 -19.49 1.85
CA SER A 81 -6.45 -20.72 2.26
C SER A 81 -6.71 -20.98 3.74
N SER A 82 -7.49 -22.03 4.02
CA SER A 82 -7.78 -22.45 5.39
C SER A 82 -6.55 -23.06 6.08
N LYS A 83 -5.56 -23.51 5.31
CA LYS A 83 -4.34 -24.12 5.84
C LYS A 83 -3.32 -23.10 6.32
N LEU A 84 -3.30 -21.93 5.68
CA LEU A 84 -2.34 -20.85 5.96
C LEU A 84 -2.98 -19.61 6.56
N GLY A 85 -4.31 -19.53 6.62
CA GLY A 85 -5.02 -18.38 7.20
C GLY A 85 -4.78 -17.10 6.41
N ILE A 86 -4.91 -17.15 5.08
CA ILE A 86 -4.64 -16.01 4.20
C ILE A 86 -5.75 -15.87 3.14
N GLY A 87 -6.21 -14.65 2.94
CA GLY A 87 -7.17 -14.26 1.90
C GLY A 87 -6.49 -13.51 0.77
N LEU A 88 -6.75 -13.91 -0.47
CA LEU A 88 -6.17 -13.36 -1.69
C LEU A 88 -7.25 -12.90 -2.68
N SER A 89 -6.97 -11.80 -3.37
CA SER A 89 -7.77 -11.29 -4.49
C SER A 89 -6.91 -11.09 -5.74
N ASP A 90 -7.54 -11.15 -6.91
CA ASP A 90 -6.91 -10.77 -8.16
C ASP A 90 -7.01 -9.25 -8.36
N GLY A 91 -5.87 -8.61 -8.62
CA GLY A 91 -5.77 -7.17 -8.81
C GLY A 91 -5.08 -6.80 -10.12
N LEU A 92 -5.14 -5.51 -10.45
CA LEU A 92 -4.33 -4.91 -11.51
C LEU A 92 -3.56 -3.73 -10.94
N ASP A 93 -2.30 -3.62 -11.34
CA ASP A 93 -1.46 -2.48 -10.97
C ASP A 93 -1.71 -1.26 -11.89
N ALA A 94 -1.01 -0.16 -11.63
CA ALA A 94 -1.10 1.06 -12.43
C ALA A 94 -0.73 0.88 -13.92
N TYR A 95 0.02 -0.17 -14.24
CA TYR A 95 0.44 -0.56 -15.59
C TYR A 95 -0.47 -1.64 -16.20
N LYS A 96 -1.57 -2.01 -15.52
CA LYS A 96 -2.48 -3.10 -15.88
C LYS A 96 -1.81 -4.47 -15.88
N GLU A 97 -0.75 -4.64 -15.09
CA GLU A 97 -0.16 -5.95 -14.83
C GLU A 97 -0.95 -6.67 -13.74
N HIS A 98 -1.09 -7.98 -13.90
CA HIS A 98 -1.78 -8.86 -12.96
C HIS A 98 -1.09 -8.87 -11.59
N GLN A 99 -1.89 -8.84 -10.53
CA GLN A 99 -1.45 -8.93 -9.14
C GLN A 99 -2.24 -9.98 -8.38
N VAL A 100 -1.58 -10.59 -7.40
CA VAL A 100 -2.22 -11.46 -6.38
C VAL A 100 -2.09 -10.74 -5.05
N VAL A 101 -3.14 -10.06 -4.63
CA VAL A 101 -3.13 -9.13 -3.50
C VAL A 101 -3.55 -9.84 -2.21
N VAL A 102 -2.83 -9.57 -1.12
CA VAL A 102 -3.17 -10.08 0.21
C VAL A 102 -4.24 -9.18 0.83
N GLU A 103 -5.47 -9.68 0.90
CA GLU A 103 -6.60 -8.95 1.52
C GLU A 103 -6.67 -9.19 3.03
N TYR A 104 -6.18 -10.35 3.47
CA TYR A 104 -6.23 -10.74 4.88
C TYR A 104 -5.12 -11.71 5.21
N ILE A 105 -4.56 -11.57 6.41
CA ILE A 105 -3.68 -12.57 7.00
C ILE A 105 -4.01 -12.74 8.48
N ASP A 106 -4.21 -14.00 8.87
CA ASP A 106 -4.45 -14.34 10.26
C ASP A 106 -3.21 -14.00 11.12
N PRO A 107 -3.38 -13.42 12.33
CA PRO A 107 -2.27 -13.12 13.22
C PRO A 107 -1.40 -14.34 13.56
N ASP A 108 -1.99 -15.54 13.62
CA ASP A 108 -1.30 -16.79 13.93
C ASP A 108 -0.81 -17.54 12.68
N SER A 109 -1.01 -16.94 11.48
CA SER A 109 -0.58 -17.51 10.20
C SER A 109 0.90 -17.87 10.22
N PRO A 110 1.30 -19.03 9.67
CA PRO A 110 2.72 -19.35 9.49
C PRO A 110 3.45 -18.34 8.59
N LEU A 111 2.72 -17.59 7.75
CA LEU A 111 3.26 -16.57 6.87
C LEU A 111 3.74 -15.31 7.62
N GLN A 112 3.42 -15.18 8.91
CA GLN A 112 3.90 -14.09 9.77
C GLN A 112 5.34 -14.30 10.27
N ARG A 113 5.86 -15.53 10.22
CA ARG A 113 7.15 -15.93 10.82
C ARG A 113 8.20 -16.30 9.78
N GLY A 114 8.35 -15.46 8.77
CA GLY A 114 9.39 -15.60 7.75
C GLY A 114 10.72 -14.98 8.18
N ILE A 115 11.81 -15.40 7.55
CA ILE A 115 13.14 -14.80 7.69
C ILE A 115 13.54 -14.18 6.36
N VAL A 116 13.96 -12.91 6.39
CA VAL A 116 14.41 -12.20 5.18
C VAL A 116 15.68 -12.82 4.63
N SER A 117 15.64 -13.24 3.36
CA SER A 117 16.80 -13.79 2.64
C SER A 117 17.37 -12.86 1.57
N THR A 118 16.77 -11.70 1.34
CA THR A 118 17.37 -10.64 0.49
C THR A 118 18.57 -10.01 1.21
N ALA A 119 19.70 -9.86 0.50
CA ALA A 119 20.86 -9.14 1.01
C ALA A 119 20.52 -7.67 1.31
N GLY A 120 20.90 -7.19 2.49
CA GLY A 120 20.64 -5.83 2.95
C GLY A 120 20.67 -5.73 4.47
N VAL A 121 20.25 -4.56 4.99
CA VAL A 121 20.23 -4.27 6.44
C VAL A 121 19.27 -5.15 7.24
N ASP A 122 18.33 -5.81 6.56
CA ASP A 122 17.32 -6.68 7.15
C ASP A 122 17.60 -8.17 6.95
N LEU A 123 18.71 -8.54 6.30
CA LEU A 123 19.08 -9.95 6.09
C LEU A 123 19.09 -10.71 7.42
N GLY A 124 18.40 -11.85 7.46
CA GLY A 124 18.31 -12.70 8.66
C GLY A 124 17.34 -12.20 9.74
N LYS A 125 16.68 -11.06 9.56
CA LYS A 125 15.63 -10.60 10.47
C LYS A 125 14.30 -11.29 10.17
N GLU A 126 13.46 -11.40 11.19
CA GLU A 126 12.10 -11.87 11.04
C GLU A 126 11.24 -10.84 10.29
N ARG A 127 10.41 -11.32 9.37
CA ARG A 127 9.42 -10.52 8.65
C ARG A 127 8.28 -11.43 8.18
N GLY A 128 7.07 -11.01 8.50
CA GLY A 128 5.84 -11.60 7.97
C GLY A 128 5.42 -11.01 6.63
N LEU A 129 4.54 -11.73 5.95
CA LEU A 129 3.72 -11.16 4.89
C LEU A 129 2.73 -10.15 5.50
N VAL A 130 2.36 -9.12 4.74
CA VAL A 130 1.48 -8.04 5.22
C VAL A 130 0.29 -7.87 4.28
N GLU A 131 -0.82 -7.39 4.82
CA GLU A 131 -2.00 -7.00 4.03
C GLU A 131 -1.67 -5.89 3.03
N GLY A 132 -2.34 -5.90 1.88
CA GLY A 132 -2.07 -5.04 0.73
C GLY A 132 -0.78 -5.40 -0.03
N ALA A 133 -0.03 -6.42 0.37
CA ALA A 133 1.12 -6.86 -0.41
C ALA A 133 0.69 -7.64 -1.65
N ASN A 134 1.46 -7.51 -2.73
CA ASN A 134 1.34 -8.36 -3.92
C ASN A 134 2.29 -9.56 -3.81
N ILE A 135 1.76 -10.78 -3.88
CA ILE A 135 2.53 -12.03 -3.97
C ILE A 135 3.06 -12.18 -5.39
N VAL A 136 4.34 -11.86 -5.56
CA VAL A 136 4.98 -11.91 -6.88
C VAL A 136 5.36 -13.34 -7.26
N ASN A 137 5.99 -14.08 -6.34
CA ASN A 137 6.34 -15.48 -6.57
C ASN A 137 6.38 -16.24 -5.24
N LEU A 138 5.58 -17.29 -5.15
CA LEU A 138 5.57 -18.23 -4.04
C LEU A 138 6.06 -19.58 -4.55
N MET A 139 7.17 -20.04 -3.99
CA MET A 139 7.75 -21.36 -4.25
C MET A 139 7.45 -22.28 -3.08
N LEU A 140 6.75 -23.38 -3.36
CA LEU A 140 6.31 -24.34 -2.35
C LEU A 140 6.58 -25.77 -2.81
N ILE A 141 6.63 -26.68 -1.85
CA ILE A 141 6.61 -28.12 -2.07
C ILE A 141 5.22 -28.59 -1.65
N ASP A 142 4.52 -29.28 -2.54
CA ASP A 142 3.19 -29.80 -2.25
C ASP A 142 3.25 -31.08 -1.38
N THR A 143 2.09 -31.64 -1.06
CA THR A 143 2.00 -32.91 -0.30
C THR A 143 2.54 -34.14 -1.06
N GLN A 144 2.71 -34.06 -2.38
CA GLN A 144 3.27 -35.13 -3.21
C GLN A 144 4.81 -35.03 -3.32
N GLY A 145 5.38 -33.91 -2.88
CA GLY A 145 6.82 -33.64 -2.93
C GLY A 145 7.25 -32.86 -4.18
N ASP A 146 6.31 -32.42 -5.01
CA ASP A 146 6.60 -31.68 -6.23
C ASP A 146 6.80 -30.18 -5.94
N LEU A 147 7.72 -29.58 -6.69
CA LEU A 147 8.01 -28.15 -6.59
C LEU A 147 7.00 -27.36 -7.43
N VAL A 148 6.17 -26.57 -6.74
CA VAL A 148 5.15 -25.73 -7.35
C VAL A 148 5.55 -24.25 -7.20
N ASN A 149 5.33 -23.46 -8.26
CA ASN A 149 5.48 -22.00 -8.21
C ASN A 149 4.20 -21.33 -8.65
N VAL A 150 3.68 -20.43 -7.82
CA VAL A 150 2.47 -19.64 -8.06
C VAL A 150 2.71 -18.16 -7.74
N GLY A 151 1.73 -17.30 -8.04
CA GLY A 151 1.77 -15.86 -7.83
C GLY A 151 1.78 -15.05 -9.13
N ALA A 152 1.82 -13.72 -9.00
CA ALA A 152 1.64 -12.78 -10.11
C ALA A 152 2.65 -12.98 -11.26
N GLN A 153 3.91 -13.29 -10.95
CA GLN A 153 4.95 -13.54 -11.97
C GLN A 153 4.63 -14.78 -12.84
N ARG A 154 3.88 -15.74 -12.31
CA ARG A 154 3.41 -16.93 -13.04
C ARG A 154 2.05 -16.73 -13.68
N LYS A 155 1.43 -15.56 -13.52
CA LYS A 155 0.05 -15.27 -13.94
C LYS A 155 -0.96 -16.25 -13.34
N SER A 156 -0.64 -16.81 -12.18
CA SER A 156 -1.58 -17.62 -11.40
C SER A 156 -2.63 -16.70 -10.79
N THR A 157 -3.90 -17.08 -10.85
CA THR A 157 -4.95 -16.34 -10.16
C THR A 157 -4.81 -16.41 -8.63
N ALA A 158 -5.56 -15.59 -7.91
CA ALA A 158 -5.66 -15.70 -6.46
C ALA A 158 -6.17 -17.09 -6.04
N GLU A 159 -7.13 -17.63 -6.78
CA GLU A 159 -7.68 -18.97 -6.56
C GLU A 159 -6.64 -20.07 -6.80
N ASP A 160 -5.92 -20.04 -7.93
CA ASP A 160 -4.83 -20.99 -8.20
C ASP A 160 -3.75 -20.97 -7.10
N THR A 161 -3.46 -19.76 -6.61
CA THR A 161 -2.47 -19.55 -5.55
C THR A 161 -2.95 -20.16 -4.23
N VAL A 162 -4.22 -19.97 -3.87
CA VAL A 162 -4.84 -20.57 -2.68
C VAL A 162 -4.89 -22.09 -2.77
N ILE A 163 -5.26 -22.65 -3.94
CA ILE A 163 -5.27 -24.10 -4.16
C ILE A 163 -3.87 -24.70 -3.90
N ALA A 164 -2.83 -24.06 -4.42
CA ALA A 164 -1.45 -24.49 -4.19
C ALA A 164 -1.03 -24.34 -2.71
N MET A 165 -1.49 -23.28 -2.03
CA MET A 165 -1.27 -23.08 -0.59
C MET A 165 -1.95 -24.16 0.26
N ASP A 166 -3.16 -24.61 -0.09
CA ASP A 166 -3.85 -25.66 0.67
C ASP A 166 -3.21 -27.04 0.45
N GLN A 167 -2.53 -27.24 -0.67
CA GLN A 167 -1.75 -28.44 -0.96
C GLN A 167 -0.30 -28.37 -0.45
N VAL A 168 0.09 -27.32 0.28
CA VAL A 168 1.48 -27.14 0.71
C VAL A 168 1.91 -28.11 1.81
N SER A 169 3.14 -28.63 1.67
CA SER A 169 3.89 -29.31 2.73
C SER A 169 4.98 -28.40 3.30
N GLN A 170 5.68 -27.65 2.43
CA GLN A 170 6.73 -26.72 2.83
C GLN A 170 6.74 -25.47 1.94
N ILE A 171 6.96 -24.29 2.53
CA ILE A 171 7.28 -23.08 1.76
C ILE A 171 8.79 -22.92 1.66
N ARG A 172 9.31 -22.86 0.43
CA ARG A 172 10.74 -22.66 0.17
C ARG A 172 11.09 -21.19 0.18
N LYS A 173 10.31 -20.39 -0.53
CA LYS A 173 10.63 -18.98 -0.76
C LYS A 173 9.36 -18.23 -1.13
N LEU A 174 9.18 -17.07 -0.53
CA LEU A 174 8.10 -16.13 -0.85
C LEU A 174 8.74 -14.79 -1.23
N TYR A 175 8.46 -14.34 -2.45
CA TYR A 175 8.78 -13.02 -2.94
C TYR A 175 7.50 -12.20 -3.07
N PHE A 176 7.43 -11.10 -2.31
CA PHE A 176 6.29 -10.19 -2.31
C PHE A 176 6.74 -8.74 -2.40
N LYS A 177 5.81 -7.89 -2.83
CA LYS A 177 5.99 -6.44 -2.93
C LYS A 177 4.97 -5.74 -2.05
N THR A 178 5.42 -4.85 -1.19
CA THR A 178 4.53 -3.94 -0.46
C THR A 178 4.16 -2.76 -1.36
N GLU A 179 2.93 -2.29 -1.23
CA GLU A 179 2.51 -1.05 -1.90
C GLU A 179 3.32 0.15 -1.40
N GLY A 180 3.77 0.98 -2.35
CA GLY A 180 4.35 2.30 -2.08
C GLY A 180 3.32 3.42 -2.32
N GLY A 181 3.79 4.62 -2.63
CA GLY A 181 2.93 5.73 -3.05
C GLY A 181 2.47 6.67 -1.94
N GLY A 182 2.93 6.48 -0.70
CA GLY A 182 2.75 7.48 0.34
C GLY A 182 3.74 8.65 0.24
N ILE A 183 3.38 9.82 0.74
CA ILE A 183 4.20 11.05 0.72
C ILE A 183 4.85 11.35 2.08
N ARG A 184 4.78 10.43 3.05
CA ARG A 184 5.32 10.62 4.40
C ARG A 184 6.79 11.04 4.39
N GLY A 185 7.60 10.38 3.56
CA GLY A 185 9.03 10.70 3.44
C GLY A 185 9.28 12.14 2.95
N SER A 186 8.51 12.59 1.96
CA SER A 186 8.58 13.95 1.43
C SER A 186 8.16 14.99 2.47
N LEU A 187 7.11 14.72 3.25
CA LEU A 187 6.66 15.61 4.33
C LEU A 187 7.71 15.78 5.43
N ILE A 188 8.34 14.69 5.86
CA ILE A 188 9.43 14.75 6.86
C ILE A 188 10.60 15.56 6.32
N ALA A 189 11.01 15.31 5.08
CA ALA A 189 12.11 16.05 4.45
C ALA A 189 11.80 17.55 4.35
N THR A 190 10.56 17.93 4.01
CA THR A 190 10.14 19.34 3.96
C THR A 190 10.10 19.99 5.33
N LEU A 191 9.68 19.28 6.39
CA LEU A 191 9.69 19.83 7.76
C LEU A 191 11.10 19.95 8.35
N TYR A 192 12.05 19.17 7.84
CA TYR A 192 13.43 19.17 8.31
C TYR A 192 14.29 20.29 7.69
N LEU A 193 13.78 20.95 6.63
CA LEU A 193 14.47 21.96 5.84
C LEU A 193 14.03 23.37 6.25
#